data_AF-A0A7C5ESP0-F1
#
_entry.id   AF-A0A7C5ESP0-F1
#
_cell.length_a   1.000
_cell.length_b   1.000
_cell.length_c   1.000
_cell.angle_alpha   90.00
_cell.angle_beta   90.00
_cell.angle_gamma   90.00
#
_symmetry.space_group_name_H-M   'P 1'
#
loop_
_entity.id
_entity.type
_entity.pdbx_description
1 polymer ?
#
loop_
_entity_poly.entity_id
_entity_poly.type
_entity_poly.pdbx_seq_one_letter_code
_entity_poly.pdbx_strand_id
1 'polypeptide(L)'
;MSVIPYDYEERVYAGVLGKIIGVYLGRPFEGWTHERIMAELGEIHYYVHEQLGKPLIVVDDDISGTLTFLRAMPDYGNSLALTPAQIGQTWLNYLIEKQTVLWWGGMGNSTEHTAYLRLKAGIKAPESGSIKRNGQVVAEQIGAQIFIDGWGMICPGDPELAADLARRAASVSHDGEAIYGAQVIAAMEAQAFFEPRIEALLDTGMSVIPSSSLIYRLIADLRSWRAKYADWRETYARIVEHYGYDKYGGNCHIVPNHALIIMALLYCDDSFSKALSIVNTAGWDTDCNSGNVGCIMGIKNGLAGLEDGPD
;
A
#
# COMPACT_ATOMS: atom_id res chain seq x y z
N MET A 1 8.26 9.93 24.14
CA MET A 1 9.27 9.54 23.15
C MET A 1 9.25 8.03 23.08
N SER A 2 8.80 7.46 21.97
CA SER A 2 8.96 6.03 21.75
C SER A 2 10.46 5.72 21.76
N VAL A 3 10.84 4.63 22.42
CA VAL A 3 12.22 4.15 22.41
C VAL A 3 12.41 3.43 21.09
N ILE A 4 13.32 3.88 20.23
CA ILE A 4 13.65 3.17 18.98
C ILE A 4 14.12 1.76 19.35
N PRO A 5 13.54 0.69 18.78
CA PRO A 5 13.89 -0.68 19.15
C PRO A 5 15.33 -0.98 18.68
N TYR A 6 16.03 -1.88 19.39
CA TYR A 6 17.46 -2.15 19.11
C TYR A 6 17.69 -2.80 17.73
N ASP A 7 16.67 -3.47 17.21
CA ASP A 7 16.63 -4.15 15.90
C ASP A 7 15.96 -3.29 14.82
N TYR A 8 15.75 -1.99 15.07
CA TYR A 8 15.09 -1.07 14.15
C TYR A 8 15.66 -1.13 12.73
N GLU A 9 16.99 -1.07 12.57
CA GLU A 9 17.62 -1.11 11.24
C GLU A 9 17.36 -2.42 10.51
N GLU A 10 17.39 -3.55 11.22
CA GLU A 10 17.06 -4.86 10.65
C GLU A 10 15.60 -4.94 10.22
N ARG A 11 14.67 -4.44 11.05
CA ARG A 11 13.22 -4.49 10.76
C ARG A 11 12.82 -3.51 9.65
N VAL A 12 13.49 -2.37 9.53
CA VAL A 12 13.37 -1.49 8.35
C VAL A 12 13.88 -2.21 7.10
N TYR A 13 15.06 -2.85 7.17
CA TYR A 13 15.59 -3.63 6.06
C TYR A 13 14.65 -4.79 5.66
N ALA A 14 14.13 -5.53 6.63
CA ALA A 14 13.17 -6.61 6.41
C ALA A 14 11.85 -6.11 5.81
N GLY A 15 11.35 -4.95 6.23
CA GLY A 15 10.20 -4.30 5.61
C GLY A 15 10.44 -3.94 4.13
N VAL A 16 11.56 -3.29 3.83
CA VAL A 16 11.95 -2.95 2.45
C VAL A 16 12.12 -4.22 1.61
N LEU A 17 12.79 -5.24 2.13
CA LEU A 17 12.99 -6.52 1.46
C LEU A 17 11.65 -7.24 1.21
N GLY A 18 10.77 -7.28 2.20
CA GLY A 18 9.44 -7.84 2.09
C GLY A 18 8.60 -7.14 1.02
N LYS A 19 8.66 -5.80 0.94
CA LYS A 19 8.03 -5.04 -0.15
C LYS A 19 8.57 -5.44 -1.52
N ILE A 20 9.89 -5.52 -1.67
CA ILE A 20 10.54 -5.88 -2.94
C ILE A 20 10.14 -7.29 -3.38
N ILE A 21 10.17 -8.26 -2.46
CA ILE A 21 9.72 -9.64 -2.71
C ILE A 21 8.26 -9.62 -3.16
N GLY A 22 7.41 -8.90 -2.43
CA GLY A 22 5.98 -8.80 -2.72
C GLY A 22 5.71 -8.23 -4.13
N VAL A 23 6.33 -7.09 -4.45
CA VAL A 23 6.21 -6.43 -5.76
C VAL A 23 6.63 -7.39 -6.86
N TYR A 24 7.83 -7.98 -6.80
CA TYR A 24 8.32 -8.84 -7.88
C TYR A 24 7.56 -10.17 -8.01
N LEU A 25 6.93 -10.66 -6.94
CA LEU A 25 6.05 -11.81 -7.01
C LEU A 25 4.75 -11.48 -7.77
N GLY A 26 4.14 -10.32 -7.51
CA GLY A 26 2.86 -9.91 -8.10
C GLY A 26 2.96 -9.25 -9.47
N ARG A 27 4.09 -8.62 -9.78
CA ARG A 27 4.32 -7.81 -10.98
C ARG A 27 4.01 -8.51 -12.32
N PRO A 28 4.33 -9.81 -12.50
CA PRO A 28 4.16 -10.46 -13.80
C PRO A 28 2.71 -10.57 -14.27
N PHE A 29 1.72 -10.47 -13.38
CA PHE A 29 0.29 -10.64 -13.70
C PHE A 29 -0.58 -9.54 -13.08
N GLU A 30 0.02 -8.37 -12.84
CA GLU A 30 -0.68 -7.12 -12.50
C GLU A 30 -1.92 -6.91 -13.39
N GLY A 31 -3.06 -6.63 -12.76
CA GLY A 31 -4.34 -6.38 -13.39
C GLY A 31 -5.15 -7.64 -13.76
N TRP A 32 -4.65 -8.85 -13.48
CA TRP A 32 -5.39 -10.08 -13.76
C TRP A 32 -6.48 -10.34 -12.72
N THR A 33 -7.62 -10.90 -13.13
CA THR A 33 -8.66 -11.33 -12.18
C THR A 33 -8.28 -12.65 -11.53
N HIS A 34 -8.83 -12.92 -10.34
CA HIS A 34 -8.71 -14.21 -9.68
C HIS A 34 -9.02 -15.40 -10.60
N GLU A 35 -10.10 -15.33 -11.38
CA GLU A 35 -10.53 -16.41 -12.27
C GLU A 35 -9.49 -16.70 -13.35
N ARG A 36 -8.87 -15.64 -13.90
CA ARG A 36 -7.81 -15.78 -14.89
C ARG A 36 -6.56 -16.41 -14.29
N ILE A 37 -6.15 -15.94 -13.11
CA ILE A 37 -5.00 -16.48 -12.39
C ILE A 37 -5.21 -17.97 -12.12
N MET A 38 -6.36 -18.35 -11.56
CA MET A 38 -6.68 -19.74 -11.29
C MET A 38 -6.72 -20.63 -12.55
N ALA A 39 -7.19 -20.09 -13.68
CA ALA A 39 -7.27 -20.83 -14.93
C ALA A 39 -5.91 -21.03 -15.62
N GLU A 40 -5.02 -20.04 -15.55
CA GLU A 40 -3.75 -20.03 -16.30
C GLU A 40 -2.53 -20.42 -15.46
N LEU A 41 -2.54 -20.09 -14.17
CA LEU A 41 -1.38 -20.23 -13.26
C LEU A 41 -1.68 -21.12 -12.05
N GLY A 42 -2.95 -21.22 -11.66
CA GLY A 42 -3.35 -21.82 -10.39
C GLY A 42 -3.08 -20.90 -9.21
N GLU A 43 -3.02 -21.48 -8.00
CA GLU A 43 -2.63 -20.73 -6.81
C GLU A 43 -1.16 -20.30 -6.89
N ILE A 44 -0.90 -19.03 -6.58
CA ILE A 44 0.43 -18.47 -6.64
C ILE A 44 1.19 -18.87 -5.39
N HIS A 45 2.09 -19.83 -5.52
CA HIS A 45 3.01 -20.24 -4.44
C HIS A 45 4.47 -19.83 -4.72
N TYR A 46 4.80 -19.56 -5.97
CA TYR A 46 6.16 -19.24 -6.42
C TYR A 46 6.12 -18.13 -7.48
N TYR A 47 7.28 -17.57 -7.80
CA TYR A 47 7.43 -16.66 -8.93
C TYR A 47 7.05 -17.33 -10.26
N VAL A 48 6.10 -16.74 -10.98
CA VAL A 48 5.61 -17.24 -12.28
C VAL A 48 6.11 -16.43 -13.48
N HIS A 49 7.06 -15.52 -13.26
CA HIS A 49 7.57 -14.61 -14.30
C HIS A 49 8.11 -15.36 -15.54
N GLU A 50 8.81 -16.49 -15.37
CA GLU A 50 9.31 -17.30 -16.48
C GLU A 50 8.18 -17.92 -17.32
N GLN A 51 7.11 -18.38 -16.67
CA GLN A 51 5.92 -18.94 -17.35
C GLN A 51 5.24 -17.89 -18.23
N LEU A 52 5.32 -16.63 -17.82
CA LEU A 52 4.76 -15.48 -18.53
C LEU A 52 5.76 -14.78 -19.47
N GLY A 53 7.00 -15.27 -19.56
CA GLY A 53 8.06 -14.67 -20.37
C GLY A 53 8.42 -13.23 -19.97
N LYS A 54 8.27 -12.89 -18.68
CA LYS A 54 8.55 -11.56 -18.13
C LYS A 54 9.83 -11.56 -17.31
N PRO A 55 10.61 -10.46 -17.29
CA PRO A 55 11.73 -10.31 -16.36
C PRO A 55 11.24 -10.29 -14.90
N LEU A 56 12.00 -10.90 -13.99
CA LEU A 56 11.70 -10.86 -12.56
C LEU A 56 11.92 -9.46 -11.97
N ILE A 57 13.11 -8.90 -12.23
CA ILE A 57 13.52 -7.60 -11.69
C ILE A 57 13.25 -6.53 -12.75
N VAL A 58 12.36 -5.60 -12.40
CA VAL A 58 12.03 -4.42 -13.21
C VAL A 58 12.07 -3.16 -12.35
N VAL A 59 12.14 -2.01 -13.02
CA VAL A 59 11.86 -0.73 -12.37
C VAL A 59 10.37 -0.67 -12.11
N ASP A 60 10.02 -0.33 -10.87
CA ASP A 60 8.64 -0.32 -10.41
C ASP A 60 8.37 0.93 -9.55
N ASP A 61 7.20 1.52 -9.73
CA ASP A 61 6.80 2.74 -9.03
C ASP A 61 6.61 2.51 -7.54
N ASP A 62 6.16 1.34 -7.13
CA ASP A 62 5.93 0.97 -5.74
C ASP A 62 7.20 1.08 -4.90
N ILE A 63 8.29 0.51 -5.42
CA ILE A 63 9.60 0.51 -4.77
C ILE A 63 10.20 1.92 -4.84
N SER A 64 10.17 2.53 -6.02
CA SER A 64 10.84 3.81 -6.26
C SER A 64 10.18 4.95 -5.48
N GLY A 65 8.85 4.98 -5.41
CA GLY A 65 8.06 6.02 -4.75
C GLY A 65 8.22 5.98 -3.23
N THR A 66 8.25 4.78 -2.66
CA THR A 66 8.49 4.54 -1.22
C THR A 66 9.75 5.25 -0.73
N LEU A 67 10.83 5.22 -1.51
CA LEU A 67 12.11 5.84 -1.15
C LEU A 67 12.21 7.29 -1.62
N THR A 68 11.73 7.60 -2.83
CA THR A 68 11.92 8.91 -3.45
C THR A 68 11.09 9.99 -2.76
N PHE A 69 9.83 9.73 -2.41
CA PHE A 69 8.99 10.76 -1.80
C PHE A 69 9.40 11.10 -0.36
N LEU A 70 10.03 10.14 0.34
CA LEU A 70 10.57 10.34 1.68
C LEU A 70 11.76 11.32 1.71
N ARG A 71 12.39 11.62 0.55
CA ARG A 71 13.43 12.65 0.42
C ARG A 71 12.98 14.04 0.85
N ALA A 72 11.67 14.28 0.95
CA ALA A 72 11.13 15.51 1.52
C ALA A 72 11.59 15.72 2.98
N MET A 73 11.82 14.66 3.76
CA MET A 73 12.33 14.80 5.13
C MET A 73 13.71 15.51 5.16
N PRO A 74 14.78 14.96 4.56
CA PRO A 74 16.10 15.62 4.60
C PRO A 74 16.12 16.97 3.88
N ASP A 75 15.38 17.14 2.78
CA ASP A 75 15.31 18.42 2.04
C ASP A 75 14.77 19.58 2.89
N TYR A 76 13.92 19.28 3.87
CA TYR A 76 13.32 20.24 4.78
C TYR A 76 13.77 20.03 6.24
N GLY A 77 15.00 19.55 6.43
CA GLY A 77 15.68 19.51 7.72
C GLY A 77 15.13 18.47 8.71
N ASN A 78 14.51 17.40 8.21
CA ASN A 78 13.84 16.35 8.97
C ASN A 78 12.76 16.88 9.93
N SER A 79 12.13 18.01 9.60
CA SER A 79 11.09 18.62 10.42
C SER A 79 9.80 17.80 10.35
N LEU A 80 9.23 17.44 11.51
CA LEU A 80 7.90 16.83 11.61
C LEU A 80 6.76 17.82 11.23
N ALA A 81 7.07 19.11 11.08
CA ALA A 81 6.15 20.11 10.56
C ALA A 81 6.10 20.15 9.01
N LEU A 82 6.66 19.13 8.33
CA LEU A 82 6.66 18.99 6.89
C LEU A 82 5.24 19.11 6.31
N THR A 83 5.06 19.99 5.32
CA THR A 83 3.75 20.28 4.72
C THR A 83 3.52 19.50 3.43
N PRO A 84 2.26 19.23 3.02
CA PRO A 84 1.97 18.66 1.71
C PRO A 84 2.60 19.44 0.55
N ALA A 85 2.59 20.78 0.61
CA ALA A 85 3.20 21.63 -0.41
C ALA A 85 4.71 21.39 -0.56
N GLN A 86 5.42 21.17 0.54
CA GLN A 86 6.85 20.83 0.53
C GLN A 86 7.09 19.44 -0.07
N ILE A 87 6.26 18.45 0.28
CA ILE A 87 6.33 17.10 -0.29
C ILE A 87 6.05 17.15 -1.80
N GLY A 88 5.02 17.90 -2.24
CA GLY A 88 4.74 18.11 -3.66
C GLY A 88 5.85 18.86 -4.39
N GLN A 89 6.58 19.75 -3.72
CA GLN A 89 7.78 20.38 -4.30
C GLN A 89 8.93 19.38 -4.46
N THR A 90 9.10 18.45 -3.52
CA THR A 90 10.05 17.34 -3.64
C THR A 90 9.75 16.48 -4.87
N TRP A 91 8.47 16.26 -5.21
CA TRP A 91 8.12 15.59 -6.47
C TRP A 91 8.69 16.33 -7.69
N LEU A 92 8.53 17.65 -7.75
CA LEU A 92 9.08 18.46 -8.86
C LEU A 92 10.61 18.48 -8.89
N ASN A 93 11.28 18.26 -7.76
CA ASN A 93 12.74 18.27 -7.68
C ASN A 93 13.37 16.94 -8.14
N TYR A 94 12.72 15.81 -7.87
CA TYR A 94 13.31 14.47 -8.09
C TYR A 94 12.68 13.69 -9.24
N LEU A 95 11.41 13.96 -9.59
CA LEU A 95 10.76 13.24 -10.67
C LEU A 95 11.23 13.75 -12.04
N ILE A 96 11.75 12.83 -12.84
CA ILE A 96 12.01 13.05 -14.25
C ILE A 96 10.75 12.65 -15.01
N GLU A 97 10.10 13.65 -15.60
CA GLU A 97 8.86 13.50 -16.36
C GLU A 97 8.97 12.40 -17.42
N LYS A 98 7.99 11.49 -17.42
CA LYS A 98 7.90 10.32 -18.32
C LYS A 98 9.03 9.30 -18.17
N GLN A 99 9.79 9.33 -17.07
CA GLN A 99 10.92 8.41 -16.87
C GLN A 99 10.91 7.72 -15.51
N THR A 100 10.64 8.45 -14.42
CA THR A 100 10.86 7.92 -13.06
C THR A 100 9.59 7.91 -12.22
N VAL A 101 9.48 6.91 -11.35
CA VAL A 101 8.57 6.76 -10.21
C VAL A 101 7.07 6.75 -10.51
N LEU A 102 6.53 7.48 -11.48
CA LEU A 102 5.08 7.50 -11.71
C LEU A 102 4.70 6.58 -12.85
N TRP A 103 3.53 5.97 -12.76
CA TRP A 103 2.83 5.53 -13.96
C TRP A 103 2.34 6.75 -14.75
N TRP A 104 2.99 7.04 -15.89
CA TRP A 104 2.72 8.22 -16.71
C TRP A 104 1.45 8.10 -17.58
N GLY A 105 0.37 7.54 -17.03
CA GLY A 105 -0.87 7.15 -17.72
C GLY A 105 -1.76 8.30 -18.23
N GLY A 106 -1.51 9.53 -17.79
CA GLY A 106 -2.09 10.76 -18.35
C GLY A 106 -3.07 11.46 -17.41
N MET A 107 -3.43 12.69 -17.78
CA MET A 107 -4.34 13.55 -17.02
C MET A 107 -5.73 12.93 -16.87
N GLY A 108 -6.22 12.83 -15.65
CA GLY A 108 -7.52 12.23 -15.30
C GLY A 108 -7.55 10.70 -15.37
N ASN A 109 -6.43 10.04 -15.71
CA ASN A 109 -6.32 8.59 -15.81
C ASN A 109 -5.35 8.02 -14.76
N SER A 110 -4.15 8.61 -14.66
CA SER A 110 -3.24 8.39 -13.53
C SER A 110 -3.39 9.53 -12.53
N THR A 111 -3.60 9.18 -11.27
CA THR A 111 -3.81 10.14 -10.18
C THR A 111 -2.54 10.94 -9.91
N GLU A 112 -1.40 10.27 -9.85
CA GLU A 112 -0.09 10.86 -9.63
C GLU A 112 0.35 11.71 -10.82
N HIS A 113 0.15 11.23 -12.05
CA HIS A 113 0.48 12.03 -13.23
C HIS A 113 -0.43 13.27 -13.30
N THR A 114 -1.72 13.14 -12.94
CA THR A 114 -2.63 14.28 -12.82
C THR A 114 -2.10 15.29 -11.80
N ALA A 115 -1.76 14.84 -10.60
CA ALA A 115 -1.23 15.71 -9.54
C ALA A 115 0.10 16.36 -9.94
N TYR A 116 1.00 15.63 -10.58
CA TYR A 116 2.26 16.14 -11.10
C TYR A 116 2.05 17.27 -12.12
N LEU A 117 1.12 17.10 -13.06
CA LEU A 117 0.76 18.14 -14.02
C LEU A 117 0.13 19.37 -13.33
N ARG A 118 -0.65 19.18 -12.26
CA ARG A 118 -1.19 20.28 -11.43
C ARG A 118 -0.07 21.03 -10.71
N LEU A 119 0.87 20.32 -10.10
CA LEU A 119 2.04 20.90 -9.43
C LEU A 119 2.89 21.72 -10.41
N LYS A 120 3.17 21.18 -11.61
CA LYS A 120 3.87 21.91 -12.69
C LYS A 120 3.14 23.17 -13.13
N ALA A 121 1.81 23.17 -13.09
CA ALA A 121 0.97 24.33 -13.40
C ALA A 121 0.85 25.34 -12.23
N GLY A 122 1.59 25.14 -11.13
CA GLY A 122 1.62 26.02 -9.97
C GLY A 122 0.53 25.77 -8.93
N ILE A 123 -0.26 24.71 -9.08
CA ILE A 123 -1.28 24.31 -8.08
C ILE A 123 -0.58 23.48 -7.02
N LYS A 124 -0.47 24.03 -5.81
CA LYS A 124 0.24 23.38 -4.70
C LYS A 124 -0.59 22.26 -4.08
N ALA A 125 0.09 21.26 -3.52
CA ALA A 125 -0.53 20.31 -2.62
C ALA A 125 -1.06 21.00 -1.34
N PRO A 126 -2.19 20.56 -0.77
CA PRO A 126 -2.97 19.37 -1.16
C PRO A 126 -3.96 19.61 -2.30
N GLU A 127 -4.11 20.84 -2.81
CA GLU A 127 -5.09 21.14 -3.86
C GLU A 127 -4.82 20.36 -5.16
N SER A 128 -3.54 20.06 -5.45
CA SER A 128 -3.11 19.24 -6.59
C SER A 128 -3.74 17.84 -6.63
N GLY A 129 -3.98 17.23 -5.46
CA GLY A 129 -4.57 15.90 -5.32
C GLY A 129 -6.06 15.88 -4.97
N SER A 130 -6.63 17.02 -4.60
CA SER A 130 -7.98 17.08 -4.01
C SER A 130 -9.11 16.55 -4.91
N ILE A 131 -10.10 15.89 -4.28
CA ILE A 131 -11.37 15.48 -4.91
C ILE A 131 -12.07 16.67 -5.54
N LYS A 132 -12.07 17.83 -4.85
CA LYS A 132 -12.69 19.07 -5.33
C LYS A 132 -12.19 19.47 -6.73
N ARG A 133 -10.93 19.18 -7.05
CA ARG A 133 -10.29 19.59 -8.31
C ARG A 133 -10.26 18.48 -9.35
N ASN A 134 -10.04 17.24 -8.94
CA ASN A 134 -9.81 16.13 -9.86
C ASN A 134 -11.02 15.19 -10.00
N GLY A 135 -12.03 15.36 -9.14
CA GLY A 135 -13.16 14.44 -9.03
C GLY A 135 -12.81 13.22 -8.18
N GLN A 136 -13.86 12.59 -7.63
CA GLN A 136 -13.70 11.45 -6.71
C GLN A 136 -12.99 10.28 -7.36
N VAL A 137 -13.38 9.92 -8.59
CA VAL A 137 -12.80 8.80 -9.34
C VAL A 137 -11.28 8.92 -9.44
N VAL A 138 -10.75 10.10 -9.75
CA VAL A 138 -9.29 10.28 -9.88
C VAL A 138 -8.62 10.30 -8.51
N ALA A 139 -9.21 10.96 -7.51
CA ALA A 139 -8.54 11.15 -6.24
C ALA A 139 -8.48 9.89 -5.34
N GLU A 140 -9.37 8.91 -5.58
CA GLU A 140 -9.50 7.69 -4.76
C GLU A 140 -8.87 6.43 -5.39
N GLN A 141 -7.86 6.59 -6.24
CA GLN A 141 -7.03 5.47 -6.70
C GLN A 141 -6.05 5.02 -5.61
N ILE A 142 -5.44 3.85 -5.79
CA ILE A 142 -4.68 3.14 -4.75
C ILE A 142 -3.34 3.79 -4.41
N GLY A 143 -2.74 4.60 -5.30
CA GLY A 143 -1.36 5.06 -5.19
C GLY A 143 -0.99 5.76 -3.88
N ALA A 144 -1.94 6.38 -3.19
CA ALA A 144 -1.75 6.93 -1.84
C ALA A 144 -1.14 5.90 -0.87
N GLN A 145 -1.61 4.66 -0.95
CA GLN A 145 -1.20 3.55 -0.11
C GLN A 145 0.10 2.92 -0.60
N ILE A 146 0.29 2.85 -1.91
CA ILE A 146 1.45 2.22 -2.55
C ILE A 146 2.77 2.78 -2.01
N PHE A 147 2.85 4.11 -1.88
CA PHE A 147 4.10 4.80 -1.57
C PHE A 147 4.32 5.08 -0.08
N ILE A 148 3.42 4.59 0.80
CA ILE A 148 3.34 5.09 2.18
C ILE A 148 4.33 4.43 3.14
N ASP A 149 4.87 3.27 2.76
CA ASP A 149 5.62 2.39 3.66
C ASP A 149 6.80 3.10 4.34
N GLY A 150 7.51 3.94 3.59
CA GLY A 150 8.64 4.71 4.09
C GLY A 150 8.27 5.68 5.22
N TRP A 151 7.02 6.19 5.23
CA TRP A 151 6.52 7.07 6.28
C TRP A 151 6.17 6.32 7.56
N GLY A 152 5.69 5.07 7.46
CA GLY A 152 5.50 4.18 8.61
C GLY A 152 6.84 3.79 9.24
N MET A 153 7.82 3.42 8.41
CA MET A 153 9.15 3.00 8.86
C MET A 153 9.89 4.05 9.67
N ILE A 154 9.73 5.36 9.38
CA ILE A 154 10.40 6.43 10.13
C ILE A 154 9.69 6.82 11.44
N CYS A 155 8.60 6.14 11.81
CA CYS A 155 7.79 6.43 12.99
C CYS A 155 7.63 5.20 13.91
N PRO A 156 8.71 4.48 14.28
CA PRO A 156 8.58 3.26 15.07
C PRO A 156 7.90 3.53 16.42
N GLY A 157 6.79 2.84 16.65
CA GLY A 157 5.98 2.96 17.87
C GLY A 157 5.18 4.26 18.00
N ASP A 158 5.03 5.04 16.92
CA ASP A 158 4.22 6.27 16.88
C ASP A 158 3.23 6.23 15.70
N PRO A 159 2.14 5.43 15.82
CA PRO A 159 1.16 5.27 14.74
C PRO A 159 0.38 6.56 14.41
N GLU A 160 0.20 7.45 15.38
CA GLU A 160 -0.47 8.75 15.15
C GLU A 160 0.40 9.66 14.28
N LEU A 161 1.71 9.74 14.58
CA LEU A 161 2.66 10.48 13.74
C LEU A 161 2.76 9.88 12.34
N ALA A 162 2.85 8.55 12.24
CA ALA A 162 2.90 7.84 10.96
C ALA A 162 1.66 8.16 10.11
N ALA A 163 0.47 8.08 10.70
CA ALA A 163 -0.78 8.40 10.03
C ALA A 163 -0.86 9.86 9.59
N ASP A 164 -0.38 10.81 10.39
CA ASP A 164 -0.41 12.23 9.99
C ASP A 164 0.61 12.54 8.87
N LEU A 165 1.83 11.99 8.93
CA LEU A 165 2.79 12.11 7.83
C LEU A 165 2.26 11.45 6.56
N ALA A 166 1.67 10.27 6.68
CA ALA A 166 1.02 9.56 5.58
C ALA A 166 -0.10 10.38 4.94
N ARG A 167 -0.99 10.95 5.76
CA ARG A 167 -2.07 11.85 5.31
C ARG A 167 -1.52 13.03 4.51
N ARG A 168 -0.45 13.65 4.99
CA ARG A 168 0.19 14.79 4.30
C ARG A 168 0.83 14.37 2.98
N ALA A 169 1.53 13.24 2.95
CA ALA A 169 2.17 12.71 1.75
C ALA A 169 1.15 12.28 0.69
N ALA A 170 0.15 11.49 1.08
CA ALA A 170 -0.93 11.05 0.21
C ALA A 170 -1.72 12.24 -0.38
N SER A 171 -1.96 13.29 0.40
CA SER A 171 -2.69 14.49 -0.05
C SER A 171 -2.04 15.27 -1.19
N VAL A 172 -0.79 14.95 -1.55
CA VAL A 172 -0.13 15.53 -2.73
C VAL A 172 -0.87 15.14 -4.02
N SER A 173 -1.35 13.90 -4.11
CA SER A 173 -2.01 13.36 -5.30
C SER A 173 -3.40 12.79 -5.08
N HIS A 174 -3.73 12.41 -3.85
CA HIS A 174 -4.97 11.70 -3.52
C HIS A 174 -5.79 12.44 -2.46
N ASP A 175 -7.03 12.02 -2.28
CA ASP A 175 -7.96 12.57 -1.28
C ASP A 175 -9.05 11.52 -0.94
N GLY A 176 -9.87 11.76 0.08
CA GLY A 176 -10.93 10.84 0.51
C GLY A 176 -10.43 9.50 1.04
N GLU A 177 -11.08 8.40 0.62
CA GLU A 177 -10.80 7.05 1.11
C GLU A 177 -9.36 6.58 0.80
N ALA A 178 -8.74 7.13 -0.25
CA ALA A 178 -7.33 6.84 -0.56
C ALA A 178 -6.37 7.31 0.55
N ILE A 179 -6.66 8.46 1.16
CA ILE A 179 -5.88 8.92 2.32
C ILE A 179 -6.10 7.99 3.51
N TYR A 180 -7.34 7.58 3.79
CA TYR A 180 -7.60 6.70 4.93
C TYR A 180 -6.90 5.34 4.79
N GLY A 181 -6.88 4.75 3.58
CA GLY A 181 -6.12 3.52 3.32
C GLY A 181 -4.62 3.69 3.60
N ALA A 182 -4.03 4.80 3.15
CA ALA A 182 -2.63 5.12 3.42
C ALA A 182 -2.33 5.32 4.92
N GLN A 183 -3.22 5.99 5.65
CA GLN A 183 -3.08 6.17 7.10
C GLN A 183 -3.12 4.84 7.87
N VAL A 184 -4.02 3.93 7.48
CA VAL A 184 -4.12 2.59 8.09
C VAL A 184 -2.81 1.84 7.94
N ILE A 185 -2.27 1.75 6.72
CA ILE A 185 -1.02 1.02 6.44
C ILE A 185 0.15 1.62 7.22
N ALA A 186 0.37 2.93 7.13
CA ALA A 186 1.48 3.58 7.83
C ALA A 186 1.41 3.41 9.36
N ALA A 187 0.21 3.49 9.94
CA ALA A 187 0.01 3.28 11.38
C ALA A 187 0.27 1.81 11.77
N MET A 188 -0.15 0.84 10.95
CA MET A 188 0.13 -0.57 11.18
C MET A 188 1.63 -0.86 11.14
N GLU A 189 2.35 -0.33 10.15
CA GLU A 189 3.80 -0.52 10.01
C GLU A 189 4.58 0.12 11.17
N ALA A 190 4.23 1.34 11.55
CA ALA A 190 4.80 2.03 12.70
C ALA A 190 4.62 1.21 13.99
N GLN A 191 3.44 0.59 14.17
CA GLN A 191 3.14 -0.22 15.34
C GLN A 191 3.74 -1.64 15.29
N ALA A 192 4.00 -2.18 14.10
CA ALA A 192 4.56 -3.52 13.90
C ALA A 192 5.94 -3.70 14.53
N PHE A 193 6.69 -2.60 14.75
CA PHE A 193 7.93 -2.61 15.51
C PHE A 193 7.76 -3.05 16.98
N PHE A 194 6.55 -3.04 17.53
CA PHE A 194 6.28 -3.39 18.93
C PHE A 194 5.16 -4.40 19.13
N GLU A 195 4.26 -4.55 18.16
CA GLU A 195 3.09 -5.41 18.26
C GLU A 195 3.14 -6.53 17.22
N PRO A 196 3.30 -7.80 17.64
CA PRO A 196 3.38 -8.93 16.74
C PRO A 196 2.01 -9.53 16.36
N ARG A 197 0.87 -8.96 16.79
CA ARG A 197 -0.46 -9.51 16.48
C ARG A 197 -1.16 -8.68 15.42
N ILE A 198 -1.48 -9.29 14.28
CA ILE A 198 -2.20 -8.67 13.16
C ILE A 198 -3.48 -7.97 13.63
N GLU A 199 -4.28 -8.63 14.47
CA GLU A 199 -5.54 -8.06 14.99
C GLU A 199 -5.32 -6.74 15.76
N ALA A 200 -4.25 -6.65 16.55
CA ALA A 200 -3.93 -5.44 17.29
C ALA A 200 -3.33 -4.34 16.39
N LEU A 201 -2.61 -4.71 15.32
CA LEU A 201 -2.20 -3.78 14.28
C LEU A 201 -3.43 -3.20 13.55
N LEU A 202 -4.42 -4.04 13.23
CA LEU A 202 -5.68 -3.58 12.64
C LEU A 202 -6.44 -2.64 13.57
N ASP A 203 -6.52 -2.95 14.86
CA ASP A 203 -7.11 -2.04 15.86
C ASP A 203 -6.41 -0.66 15.84
N THR A 204 -5.08 -0.67 15.73
CA THR A 204 -4.26 0.55 15.64
C THR A 204 -4.55 1.33 14.36
N GLY A 205 -4.53 0.67 13.20
CA GLY A 205 -4.84 1.29 11.90
C GLY A 205 -6.26 1.87 11.85
N MET A 206 -7.24 1.16 12.41
CA MET A 206 -8.62 1.66 12.49
C MET A 206 -8.77 2.87 13.43
N SER A 207 -7.90 3.02 14.43
CA SER A 207 -8.00 4.11 15.42
C SER A 207 -7.64 5.49 14.87
N VAL A 208 -6.88 5.55 13.78
CA VAL A 208 -6.37 6.82 13.20
C VAL A 208 -7.25 7.39 12.08
N ILE A 209 -8.36 6.71 11.76
CA ILE A 209 -9.30 7.12 10.71
C ILE A 209 -10.73 7.30 11.27
N PRO A 210 -11.60 8.08 10.60
CA PRO A 210 -12.98 8.26 11.05
C PRO A 210 -13.76 6.94 11.01
N SER A 211 -14.50 6.61 12.08
CA SER A 211 -15.35 5.41 12.12
C SER A 211 -16.50 5.40 11.11
N SER A 212 -16.77 6.55 10.48
CA SER A 212 -17.75 6.70 9.40
C SER A 212 -17.18 6.45 8.01
N SER A 213 -15.86 6.30 7.85
CA SER A 213 -15.23 6.07 6.55
C SER A 213 -15.56 4.69 5.98
N LEU A 214 -15.47 4.57 4.66
CA LEU A 214 -15.68 3.30 3.98
C LEU A 214 -14.55 2.30 4.31
N ILE A 215 -13.30 2.76 4.37
CA ILE A 215 -12.17 1.93 4.77
C ILE A 215 -12.35 1.35 6.18
N TYR A 216 -12.85 2.13 7.15
CA TYR A 216 -13.14 1.62 8.50
C TYR A 216 -14.19 0.50 8.46
N ARG A 217 -15.30 0.73 7.75
CA ARG A 217 -16.37 -0.27 7.59
C ARG A 217 -15.86 -1.54 6.91
N LEU A 218 -15.06 -1.37 5.86
CA LEU A 218 -14.48 -2.48 5.12
C LEU A 218 -13.64 -3.38 6.03
N ILE A 219 -12.74 -2.80 6.84
CA ILE A 219 -11.92 -3.59 7.77
C ILE A 219 -12.80 -4.31 8.81
N ALA A 220 -13.83 -3.64 9.32
CA ALA A 220 -14.77 -4.25 10.26
C ALA A 220 -15.54 -5.43 9.64
N ASP A 221 -15.99 -5.30 8.40
CA ASP A 221 -16.67 -6.37 7.66
C ASP A 221 -15.73 -7.56 7.43
N LEU A 222 -14.49 -7.33 7.01
CA LEU A 222 -13.50 -8.39 6.80
C LEU A 222 -13.18 -9.16 8.09
N ARG A 223 -13.05 -8.49 9.22
CA ARG A 223 -12.88 -9.14 10.54
C ARG A 223 -14.12 -9.99 10.91
N SER A 224 -15.31 -9.45 10.66
CA SER A 224 -16.58 -10.18 10.86
C SER A 224 -16.69 -11.40 9.95
N TRP A 225 -16.22 -11.32 8.71
CA TRP A 225 -16.17 -12.44 7.77
C TRP A 225 -15.11 -13.47 8.15
N ARG A 226 -13.92 -13.04 8.60
CA ARG A 226 -12.88 -13.94 9.13
C ARG A 226 -13.35 -14.78 10.31
N ALA A 227 -14.21 -14.23 11.16
CA ALA A 227 -14.81 -14.95 12.28
C ALA A 227 -15.86 -16.00 11.85
N LYS A 228 -16.39 -15.90 10.62
CA LYS A 228 -17.43 -16.79 10.09
C LYS A 228 -16.89 -17.82 9.10
N TYR A 229 -15.91 -17.44 8.28
CA TYR A 229 -15.39 -18.24 7.19
C TYR A 229 -13.93 -18.61 7.44
N ALA A 230 -13.63 -19.91 7.44
CA ALA A 230 -12.28 -20.42 7.63
C ALA A 230 -11.42 -20.33 6.35
N ASP A 231 -12.06 -20.41 5.17
CA ASP A 231 -11.39 -20.26 3.87
C ASP A 231 -11.45 -18.78 3.43
N TRP A 232 -10.31 -18.24 3.01
CA TRP A 232 -10.22 -16.86 2.52
C TRP A 232 -11.05 -16.66 1.24
N ARG A 233 -11.29 -17.73 0.45
CA ARG A 233 -12.09 -17.65 -0.79
C ARG A 233 -13.53 -17.25 -0.56
N GLU A 234 -14.11 -17.66 0.56
CA GLU A 234 -15.46 -17.24 0.98
C GLU A 234 -15.47 -15.73 1.30
N THR A 235 -14.45 -15.23 2.00
CA THR A 235 -14.28 -13.79 2.25
C THR A 235 -14.01 -13.02 0.96
N TYR A 236 -13.19 -13.54 0.05
CA TYR A 236 -12.95 -12.94 -1.26
C TYR A 236 -14.25 -12.80 -2.07
N ALA A 237 -15.11 -13.82 -2.08
CA ALA A 237 -16.42 -13.74 -2.74
C ALA A 237 -17.28 -12.58 -2.18
N ARG A 238 -17.21 -12.31 -0.87
CA ARG A 238 -17.88 -11.16 -0.24
C ARG A 238 -17.23 -9.83 -0.61
N ILE A 239 -15.90 -9.79 -0.73
CA ILE A 239 -15.20 -8.60 -1.23
C ILE A 239 -15.66 -8.31 -2.65
N VAL A 240 -15.73 -9.29 -3.55
CA VAL A 240 -16.24 -9.10 -4.91
C VAL A 240 -17.70 -8.60 -4.89
N GLU A 241 -18.55 -9.18 -4.05
CA GLU A 241 -19.97 -8.80 -3.93
C GLU A 241 -20.16 -7.34 -3.47
N HIS A 242 -19.42 -6.91 -2.43
CA HIS A 242 -19.66 -5.65 -1.73
C HIS A 242 -18.70 -4.52 -2.10
N TYR A 243 -17.46 -4.87 -2.48
CA TYR A 243 -16.31 -3.98 -2.62
C TYR A 243 -15.51 -4.24 -3.91
N GLY A 244 -16.05 -4.98 -4.89
CA GLY A 244 -15.37 -5.29 -6.14
C GLY A 244 -15.11 -4.06 -7.02
N TYR A 245 -14.22 -4.20 -8.01
CA TYR A 245 -13.92 -3.10 -8.95
C TYR A 245 -15.15 -2.58 -9.69
N ASP A 246 -16.20 -3.40 -9.89
CA ASP A 246 -17.45 -2.96 -10.53
C ASP A 246 -18.22 -1.90 -9.72
N LYS A 247 -17.86 -1.69 -8.45
CA LYS A 247 -18.48 -0.69 -7.56
C LYS A 247 -17.81 0.68 -7.65
N TYR A 248 -16.62 0.77 -8.25
CA TYR A 248 -15.79 1.97 -8.23
C TYR A 248 -15.31 2.35 -9.63
N GLY A 249 -15.00 3.63 -9.83
CA GLY A 249 -14.42 4.12 -11.07
C GLY A 249 -12.88 4.12 -11.06
N GLY A 250 -12.30 4.32 -12.23
CA GLY A 250 -10.85 4.40 -12.42
C GLY A 250 -10.23 3.06 -12.81
N ASN A 251 -8.91 2.95 -12.67
CA ASN A 251 -8.15 1.77 -13.09
C ASN A 251 -7.83 0.84 -11.92
N CYS A 252 -7.45 1.43 -10.77
CA CYS A 252 -6.96 0.74 -9.59
C CYS A 252 -7.48 1.48 -8.34
N HIS A 253 -8.78 1.35 -8.06
CA HIS A 253 -9.40 2.02 -6.92
C HIS A 253 -8.83 1.53 -5.58
N ILE A 254 -8.74 2.40 -4.56
CA ILE A 254 -8.18 2.05 -3.25
C ILE A 254 -8.97 0.93 -2.55
N VAL A 255 -10.30 0.98 -2.57
CA VAL A 255 -11.15 0.12 -1.70
C VAL A 255 -11.02 -1.37 -1.98
N PRO A 256 -11.17 -1.88 -3.23
CA PRO A 256 -11.01 -3.31 -3.51
C PRO A 256 -9.62 -3.82 -3.14
N ASN A 257 -8.58 -3.05 -3.45
CA ASN A 257 -7.19 -3.40 -3.21
C ASN A 257 -6.84 -3.42 -1.71
N HIS A 258 -7.29 -2.41 -0.97
CA HIS A 258 -7.14 -2.39 0.50
C HIS A 258 -7.81 -3.62 1.12
N ALA A 259 -8.95 -4.05 0.59
CA ALA A 259 -9.62 -5.28 1.04
C ALA A 259 -8.75 -6.53 0.87
N LEU A 260 -8.04 -6.66 -0.25
CA LEU A 260 -7.18 -7.82 -0.49
C LEU A 260 -6.01 -7.88 0.49
N ILE A 261 -5.41 -6.74 0.82
CA ILE A 261 -4.34 -6.65 1.83
C ILE A 261 -4.85 -7.12 3.19
N ILE A 262 -5.97 -6.56 3.65
CA ILE A 262 -6.53 -6.89 4.97
C ILE A 262 -6.96 -8.36 5.02
N MET A 263 -7.56 -8.88 3.94
CA MET A 263 -7.90 -10.30 3.84
C MET A 263 -6.66 -11.18 3.94
N ALA A 264 -5.60 -10.89 3.20
CA ALA A 264 -4.38 -11.67 3.24
C ALA A 264 -3.78 -11.72 4.65
N LEU A 265 -3.70 -10.58 5.33
CA LEU A 265 -3.22 -10.47 6.71
C LEU A 265 -4.08 -11.26 7.72
N LEU A 266 -5.41 -11.29 7.54
CA LEU A 266 -6.32 -12.03 8.42
C LEU A 266 -6.26 -13.56 8.26
N TYR A 267 -5.83 -14.04 7.09
CA TYR A 267 -5.84 -15.47 6.73
C TYR A 267 -4.45 -16.09 6.58
N CYS A 268 -3.38 -15.32 6.78
CA CYS A 268 -2.01 -15.81 6.61
C CYS A 268 -1.50 -16.71 7.75
N ASP A 269 -2.20 -16.80 8.88
CA ASP A 269 -1.75 -17.53 10.08
C ASP A 269 -0.31 -17.17 10.49
N ASP A 270 0.02 -15.89 10.36
CA ASP A 270 1.35 -15.30 10.60
C ASP A 270 2.49 -15.77 9.67
N SER A 271 2.15 -16.45 8.57
CA SER A 271 3.11 -16.86 7.53
C SER A 271 3.26 -15.80 6.44
N PHE A 272 4.49 -15.42 6.14
CA PHE A 272 4.82 -14.45 5.08
C PHE A 272 4.49 -15.04 3.71
N SER A 273 4.97 -16.24 3.42
CA SER A 273 4.70 -16.93 2.15
C SER A 273 3.20 -17.17 1.92
N LYS A 274 2.45 -17.51 2.97
CA LYS A 274 0.98 -17.65 2.88
C LYS A 274 0.27 -16.32 2.64
N ALA A 275 0.69 -15.23 3.31
CA ALA A 275 0.12 -13.90 3.07
C ALA A 275 0.30 -13.48 1.60
N LEU A 276 1.51 -13.65 1.08
CA LEU A 276 1.81 -13.34 -0.32
C LEU A 276 1.06 -14.25 -1.29
N SER A 277 0.92 -15.55 -0.98
CA SER A 277 0.16 -16.49 -1.79
C SER A 277 -1.31 -16.07 -1.91
N ILE A 278 -1.95 -15.71 -0.79
CA ILE A 278 -3.36 -15.28 -0.76
C ILE A 278 -3.55 -14.01 -1.58
N VAL A 279 -2.76 -12.96 -1.30
CA VAL A 279 -2.97 -11.65 -1.94
C VAL A 279 -2.70 -11.69 -3.45
N ASN A 280 -1.70 -12.43 -3.90
CA ASN A 280 -1.41 -12.58 -5.33
C ASN A 280 -2.44 -13.46 -6.04
N THR A 281 -2.91 -14.52 -5.39
CA THR A 281 -3.94 -15.39 -5.96
C THR A 281 -5.29 -14.66 -6.08
N ALA A 282 -5.58 -13.70 -5.21
CA ALA A 282 -6.80 -12.89 -5.28
C ALA A 282 -6.83 -11.95 -6.51
N GLY A 283 -5.68 -11.61 -7.09
CA GLY A 283 -5.59 -10.83 -8.31
C GLY A 283 -5.71 -9.31 -8.11
N TRP A 284 -6.23 -8.63 -9.13
CA TRP A 284 -6.28 -7.17 -9.26
C TRP A 284 -4.89 -6.54 -9.31
N ASP A 285 -4.59 -5.59 -8.43
CA ASP A 285 -3.34 -4.83 -8.45
C ASP A 285 -2.28 -5.56 -7.61
N THR A 286 -1.73 -6.64 -8.19
CA THR A 286 -1.07 -7.71 -7.44
C THR A 286 0.28 -7.31 -6.88
N ASP A 287 1.11 -6.58 -7.62
CA ASP A 287 2.40 -6.07 -7.16
C ASP A 287 2.25 -5.18 -5.94
N CYS A 288 1.34 -4.20 -5.97
CA CYS A 288 1.23 -3.24 -4.89
C CYS A 288 0.58 -3.80 -3.63
N ASN A 289 -0.46 -4.63 -3.78
CA ASN A 289 -1.10 -5.29 -2.65
C ASN A 289 -0.09 -6.23 -1.96
N SER A 290 0.63 -7.02 -2.75
CA SER A 290 1.70 -7.90 -2.29
C SER A 290 2.85 -7.12 -1.66
N GLY A 291 3.22 -5.96 -2.22
CA GLY A 291 4.24 -5.07 -1.69
C GLY A 291 3.91 -4.55 -0.28
N ASN A 292 2.73 -3.96 -0.07
CA ASN A 292 2.33 -3.48 1.25
C ASN A 292 2.20 -4.63 2.27
N VAL A 293 1.64 -5.78 1.88
CA VAL A 293 1.58 -6.98 2.75
C VAL A 293 2.99 -7.42 3.15
N GLY A 294 3.89 -7.51 2.16
CA GLY A 294 5.27 -7.91 2.39
C GLY A 294 6.01 -6.95 3.31
N CYS A 295 5.78 -5.65 3.17
CA CYS A 295 6.35 -4.64 4.05
C CYS A 295 5.91 -4.81 5.51
N ILE A 296 4.59 -4.88 5.76
CA ILE A 296 4.03 -5.07 7.11
C ILE A 296 4.58 -6.34 7.75
N MET A 297 4.56 -7.46 7.01
CA MET A 297 5.03 -8.75 7.52
C MET A 297 6.55 -8.75 7.76
N GLY A 298 7.33 -8.09 6.91
CA GLY A 298 8.78 -7.95 7.06
C GLY A 298 9.16 -7.11 8.28
N ILE A 299 8.49 -5.96 8.50
CA ILE A 299 8.68 -5.19 9.73
C ILE A 299 8.27 -6.05 10.93
N LYS A 300 7.08 -6.65 10.90
CA LYS A 300 6.51 -7.42 12.01
C LYS A 300 7.34 -8.66 12.40
N ASN A 301 7.87 -9.41 11.45
CA ASN A 301 8.51 -10.69 11.73
C ASN A 301 10.06 -10.63 11.63
N GLY A 302 10.61 -9.52 11.15
CA GLY A 302 12.05 -9.40 10.89
C GLY A 302 12.51 -10.33 9.78
N LEU A 303 13.82 -10.49 9.62
CA LEU A 303 14.39 -11.31 8.54
C LEU A 303 14.01 -12.80 8.65
N ALA A 304 13.98 -13.34 9.87
CA ALA A 304 13.59 -14.73 10.11
C ALA A 304 12.16 -15.03 9.63
N GLY A 305 11.28 -14.03 9.62
CA GLY A 305 9.92 -14.17 9.10
C GLY A 305 9.82 -14.35 7.60
N LEU A 306 10.89 -14.08 6.84
CA LEU A 306 10.93 -14.18 5.38
C LEU A 306 11.45 -15.55 4.91
N GLU A 307 11.83 -16.43 5.84
CA GLU A 307 12.42 -17.75 5.56
C GLU A 307 11.39 -18.87 5.44
N ASP A 308 10.08 -18.57 5.61
CA ASP A 308 9.00 -19.55 5.50
C ASP A 308 8.54 -19.80 4.05
N GLY A 309 9.45 -19.50 3.11
CA GLY A 309 9.29 -19.79 1.69
C GLY A 309 9.06 -21.28 1.46
N PRO A 310 8.41 -21.63 0.34
CA PRO A 310 8.13 -23.03 0.02
C PRO A 310 9.37 -23.83 -0.46
N ASP A 311 10.56 -23.21 -0.52
CA ASP A 311 11.86 -23.80 -0.93
C ASP A 311 12.80 -24.20 0.21
#